data_AF-A0A8T5SV66-F1
#
_entry.id   AF-A0A8T5SV66-F1
#
_cell.length_a   1.000
_cell.length_b   1.000
_cell.length_c   1.000
_cell.angle_alpha   90.00
_cell.angle_beta   90.00
_cell.angle_gamma   90.00
#
_symmetry.space_group_name_H-M   'P 1'
#
loop_
_entity.id
_entity.type
_entity.pdbx_description
1 polymer ?
#
loop_
_entity_poly.entity_id
_entity_poly.type
_entity_poly.pdbx_seq_one_letter_code
_entity_poly.pdbx_strand_id
1 'polypeptide(L)' 'SWLTYQDQDFHFSIAYPDSYAILPAQNSSAAGGPELLHVLRFLDHQLASGDTAGLEIPNFTIEVFDLGSLSLEKFLE' A
#
# COMPACT_ATOMS: atom_id res chain seq x y z
N SER A 1 -13.21 16.18 -2.43
CA SER A 1 -12.08 16.69 -3.22
C SER A 1 -11.17 15.51 -3.59
N TRP A 2 -10.17 15.71 -4.44
CA TRP A 2 -9.16 14.68 -4.73
C TRP A 2 -7.79 15.17 -4.25
N LEU A 3 -7.00 14.25 -3.70
CA LEU A 3 -5.63 14.47 -3.26
C LEU A 3 -4.68 13.65 -4.14
N THR A 4 -3.39 13.98 -4.07
CA THR A 4 -2.34 13.24 -4.77
C THR A 4 -1.27 12.82 -3.79
N TYR A 5 -0.95 11.53 -3.77
CA TYR A 5 0.22 10.99 -3.11
C TYR A 5 1.32 10.82 -4.16
N GLN A 6 2.54 11.22 -3.80
CA GLN A 6 3.70 11.11 -4.66
C GLN A 6 4.80 10.41 -3.89
N ASP A 7 5.27 9.28 -4.44
CA ASP A 7 6.39 8.53 -3.90
C ASP A 7 7.67 8.93 -4.63
N GLN A 8 8.65 9.45 -3.89
CA GLN A 8 9.92 9.86 -4.47
C GLN A 8 10.90 8.69 -4.59
N ASP A 9 10.78 7.69 -3.72
CA ASP A 9 11.71 6.56 -3.66
C ASP A 9 11.40 5.53 -4.76
N PHE A 10 10.11 5.33 -5.05
CA PHE A 10 9.63 4.39 -6.08
C PHE A 10 9.05 5.09 -7.32
N HIS A 11 9.17 6.42 -7.40
CA HIS A 11 8.83 7.24 -8.57
C HIS A 11 7.41 7.04 -9.15
N PHE A 12 6.41 6.84 -8.30
CA PHE A 12 5.01 6.75 -8.71
C PHE A 12 4.15 7.87 -8.10
N SER A 13 2.96 8.06 -8.65
CA SER A 13 1.97 8.99 -8.12
C SER A 13 0.57 8.41 -8.26
N ILE A 14 -0.27 8.66 -7.26
CA ILE A 14 -1.67 8.22 -7.29
C ILE A 14 -2.60 9.34 -6.82
N ALA A 15 -3.69 9.52 -7.56
CA ALA A 15 -4.80 10.35 -7.15
C ALA A 15 -5.79 9.53 -6.33
N TYR A 16 -6.25 10.06 -5.20
CA TYR A 16 -7.20 9.38 -4.32
C TYR A 16 -8.25 10.37 -3.76
N PRO A 17 -9.44 9.88 -3.38
CA PRO A 17 -10.46 10.73 -2.73
C PRO A 17 -9.96 11.30 -1.40
N ASP A 18 -10.28 12.57 -1.11
CA ASP A 18 -9.95 13.23 0.16
C ASP A 18 -10.69 12.67 1.38
N SER A 19 -11.62 11.73 1.18
CA SER A 19 -12.26 10.96 2.23
C SER A 19 -11.36 9.86 2.82
N TYR A 20 -10.21 9.58 2.19
CA TYR A 20 -9.30 8.52 2.62
C TYR A 20 -8.03 9.06 3.26
N ALA A 21 -7.59 8.39 4.31
CA ALA A 21 -6.31 8.58 4.95
C ALA A 21 -5.33 7.51 4.47
N ILE A 22 -4.07 7.89 4.38
CA ILE A 22 -2.96 6.97 4.14
C ILE A 22 -2.44 6.51 5.50
N LEU A 23 -2.47 5.21 5.73
CA LEU A 23 -1.95 4.59 6.94
C LEU A 23 -0.55 4.00 6.69
N PRO A 24 0.33 4.01 7.71
CA PRO A 24 1.64 3.38 7.60
C PRO A 24 1.50 1.86 7.34
N ALA A 25 2.46 1.34 6.57
CA ALA A 25 2.59 -0.08 6.30
C ALA A 25 2.59 -0.91 7.60
N GLN A 26 1.85 -2.01 7.63
CA GLN A 26 2.12 -3.07 8.59
C GLN A 26 3.08 -4.04 7.92
N ASN A 27 4.31 -4.11 8.43
CA ASN A 27 5.33 -4.99 7.89
C ASN A 27 4.81 -6.43 7.93
N SER A 28 4.67 -7.06 6.76
CA SER A 28 4.49 -8.51 6.66
C SER A 28 5.21 -8.98 5.41
N SER A 29 6.51 -9.22 5.55
CA SER A 29 7.27 -9.96 4.53
C SER A 29 6.81 -11.41 4.59
N ALA A 30 6.04 -11.87 3.60
CA ALA A 30 5.70 -13.27 3.48
C ALA A 30 6.99 -14.08 3.19
N ALA A 31 7.23 -15.14 3.96
CA ALA A 31 8.38 -16.00 3.73
C ALA A 31 8.21 -16.78 2.42
N GLY A 32 9.13 -16.61 1.47
CA GLY A 32 9.21 -17.40 0.25
C GLY A 32 8.72 -16.74 -1.05
N GLY A 33 8.39 -15.44 -1.04
CA GLY A 33 8.03 -14.64 -2.21
C GLY A 33 9.04 -13.51 -2.51
N PRO A 34 8.79 -12.71 -3.57
CA PRO A 34 9.55 -11.48 -3.81
C PRO A 34 9.46 -10.51 -2.62
N GLU A 35 10.53 -9.74 -2.44
CA GLU A 35 10.67 -8.86 -1.29
C GLU A 35 9.69 -7.69 -1.39
N LEU A 36 8.85 -7.51 -0.37
CA LEU A 36 7.94 -6.37 -0.28
C LEU A 36 8.72 -5.14 0.19
N LEU A 37 8.94 -4.18 -0.71
CA LEU A 37 9.73 -2.97 -0.44
C LEU A 37 8.88 -1.84 0.15
N HIS A 38 7.61 -1.73 -0.24
CA HIS A 38 6.77 -0.60 0.14
C HIS A 38 5.29 -0.99 0.16
N VAL A 39 4.55 -0.42 1.11
CA VAL A 39 3.10 -0.60 1.24
C VAL A 39 2.45 0.72 1.61
N LEU A 40 1.36 1.06 0.90
CA LEU A 40 0.47 2.15 1.24
C LEU A 40 -0.93 1.61 1.41
N ARG A 41 -1.54 1.90 2.56
CA ARG A 41 -2.91 1.50 2.87
C ARG A 41 -3.79 2.74 2.87
N PHE A 42 -4.87 2.71 2.09
CA PHE A 42 -5.84 3.79 2.02
C PHE A 42 -7.11 3.33 2.72
N LEU A 43 -7.49 4.05 3.78
CA LEU A 43 -8.64 3.74 4.61
C LEU A 43 -9.54 4.96 4.74
N ASP A 44 -10.84 4.75 4.79
CA ASP A 44 -11.81 5.81 5.09
C ASP A 44 -11.43 6.58 6.37
N HIS A 45 -11.51 7.91 6.32
CA HIS A 45 -11.18 8.81 7.44
C HIS A 45 -11.91 8.46 8.73
N GLN A 46 -13.18 8.04 8.66
CA GLN A 46 -13.95 7.69 9.85
C GLN A 46 -13.32 6.50 10.56
N LEU A 47 -12.85 5.50 9.80
CA LEU A 47 -12.19 4.31 10.33
C LEU A 47 -10.74 4.59 10.74
N ALA A 48 -10.03 5.42 9.97
CA ALA A 48 -8.64 5.79 10.23
C ALA A 48 -8.45 6.60 11.52
N SER A 49 -9.52 7.26 12.00
CA SER A 49 -9.51 8.05 13.23
C SER A 49 -9.64 7.23 14.52
N GLY A 50 -9.95 5.93 14.43
CA GLY A 50 -10.12 5.05 15.59
C GLY A 50 -8.83 4.37 16.03
N ASP A 51 -8.78 3.94 17.30
CA ASP A 51 -7.65 3.18 17.86
C ASP A 51 -7.42 1.83 17.15
N THR A 52 -8.42 1.34 16.42
CA THR A 52 -8.36 0.09 15.65
C THR A 52 -7.97 0.30 14.19
N ALA A 53 -7.65 1.51 13.74
CA ALA A 53 -7.37 1.82 12.33
C ALA A 53 -6.35 0.87 11.67
N GLY A 54 -5.34 0.43 12.43
CA GLY A 54 -4.36 -0.55 11.94
C GLY A 54 -4.96 -1.91 11.59
N LEU A 55 -6.00 -2.34 12.30
CA LEU A 55 -6.66 -3.64 12.14
C LEU A 55 -7.74 -3.64 11.05
N GLU A 56 -8.17 -2.47 10.60
CA GLU A 56 -9.21 -2.33 9.59
C GLU A 56 -8.71 -2.77 8.20
N ILE A 57 -9.61 -3.36 7.41
CA ILE A 57 -9.31 -3.71 6.02
C ILE A 57 -9.27 -2.41 5.21
N PRO A 58 -8.15 -2.10 4.52
CA PRO A 58 -8.06 -0.90 3.70
C PRO A 58 -9.03 -0.97 2.52
N ASN A 59 -9.53 0.19 2.11
CA ASN A 59 -10.34 0.33 0.90
C ASN A 59 -9.54 -0.03 -0.36
N PHE A 60 -8.24 0.33 -0.37
CA PHE A 60 -7.28 -0.19 -1.33
C PHE A 60 -5.85 -0.11 -0.79
N THR A 61 -4.97 -0.92 -1.37
CA THR A 61 -3.55 -0.99 -1.01
C THR A 61 -2.69 -0.87 -2.26
N ILE A 62 -1.55 -0.20 -2.14
CA ILE A 62 -0.47 -0.25 -3.13
C ILE A 62 0.68 -1.01 -2.49
N GLU A 63 1.22 -1.99 -3.21
CA GLU A 63 2.35 -2.80 -2.78
C GLU A 63 3.42 -2.74 -3.87
N VAL A 64 4.66 -2.43 -3.48
CA VAL A 64 5.81 -2.41 -4.38
C VAL A 64 6.74 -3.55 -3.98
N PHE A 65 7.04 -4.41 -4.94
CA PHE A 65 7.87 -5.59 -4.74
C PHE A 65 9.17 -5.49 -5.53
N ASP A 66 10.26 -6.01 -4.97
CA ASP A 66 11.44 -6.39 -5.75
C ASP A 66 11.21 -7.77 -6.35
N LEU A 67 11.14 -7.83 -7.69
CA LEU A 67 11.05 -9.10 -8.40
C LEU A 67 12.36 -9.89 -8.33
N GLY A 68 13.49 -9.26 -8.04
CA GLY A 68 14.81 -9.90 -8.07
C GLY A 68 15.04 -10.61 -9.40
N SER A 69 15.19 -11.94 -9.36
CA SER A 69 15.34 -12.79 -10.56
C SER A 69 14.04 -13.45 -11.04
N LEU A 70 12.90 -13.17 -10.41
CA LEU A 70 11.59 -13.68 -10.83
C LEU A 70 11.09 -12.91 -12.07
N SER A 71 10.37 -13.60 -12.95
CA SER A 71 9.63 -12.91 -14.01
C SER A 71 8.31 -12.35 -13.46
N LEU A 72 7.76 -11.34 -14.14
CA LEU A 72 6.48 -10.75 -13.76
C LEU A 72 5.35 -11.79 -13.83
N GLU A 73 5.36 -12.66 -14.84
CA GLU A 73 4.35 -13.71 -15.00
C GLU A 73 4.36 -14.67 -13.82
N LYS A 74 5.54 -15.11 -13.40
CA LYS A 74 5.71 -15.99 -12.24
C LYS A 74 5.32 -15.31 -10.92
N PHE A 75 5.35 -13.99 -10.86
CA PHE A 75 4.87 -13.23 -9.70
C PHE A 75 3.34 -13.14 -9.64
N LEU A 76 2.65 -13.16 -10.78
CA LEU A 76 1.20 -13.02 -10.88
C LEU A 76 0.43 -14.36 -10.82
N GLU A 77 1.13 -15.50 -10.91
CA GLU A 77 0.59 -16.86 -10.75
C GLU A 77 0.37 -17.25 -9.29
#